data_AF-A0A4V2DPI2-F1
#
_entry.id   AF-A0A4V2DPI2-F1
#
_cell.length_a   1.000
_cell.length_b   1.000
_cell.length_c   1.000
_cell.angle_alpha   90.00
_cell.angle_beta   90.00
_cell.angle_gamma   90.00
#
_symmetry.space_group_name_H-M   'P 1'
#
loop_
_entity.id
_entity.type
_entity.pdbx_description
1 polymer ?
#
loop_
_entity_poly.entity_id
_entity_poly.type
_entity_poly.pdbx_seq_one_letter_code
_entity_poly.pdbx_strand_id
1 'polypeptide(L)'
;MRPVFFANGHLEREDQQHLCRLTEAKLLELDPEQYTSDPEPENLSVENLQRLQKEAEKLVAENKLADVAELEYQKLLDDLLQRAANAALPAEATALTGYTKSWSEAQRKPLLDAIHKRLQELESMNAGNEEKPPLILSQIETAADLTTLDCLEIEIAGRHVGIQPLLTKALNKRRAELESQGSEMAS
;
A
#
# COMPACT_ATOMS: atom_id res chain seq x y z
N MET A 1 -60.53 36.91 36.59
CA MET A 1 -60.83 35.47 36.63
C MET A 1 -60.76 34.93 35.21
N ARG A 2 -60.08 33.80 34.95
CA ARG A 2 -60.12 33.17 33.62
C ARG A 2 -61.46 32.41 33.49
N PRO A 3 -62.23 32.57 32.40
CA PRO A 3 -63.42 31.77 32.17
C PRO A 3 -63.05 30.29 32.11
N VAL A 4 -63.72 29.45 32.91
CA VAL A 4 -63.56 27.99 32.87
C VAL A 4 -64.73 27.42 32.10
N PHE A 5 -64.47 26.90 30.90
CA PHE A 5 -65.50 26.27 30.08
C PHE A 5 -65.78 24.87 30.60
N PHE A 6 -67.02 24.61 31.06
CA PHE A 6 -67.44 23.27 31.48
C PHE A 6 -67.75 22.40 30.26
N ALA A 7 -67.28 21.15 30.28
CA ALA A 7 -67.26 20.22 29.15
C ALA A 7 -68.64 19.66 28.70
N ASN A 8 -69.75 20.34 29.04
CA ASN A 8 -71.11 19.88 28.75
C ASN A 8 -71.83 20.85 27.78
N GLY A 9 -71.37 20.90 26.53
CA GLY A 9 -72.18 21.12 25.32
C GLY A 9 -72.91 22.46 25.08
N HIS A 10 -72.96 23.41 26.02
CA HIS A 10 -73.57 24.72 25.76
C HIS A 10 -72.75 25.85 26.38
N LEU A 11 -72.22 26.74 25.52
CA LEU A 11 -71.65 28.01 25.97
C LEU A 11 -72.77 29.01 26.20
N GLU A 12 -72.72 29.74 27.31
CA GLU A 12 -73.59 30.89 27.53
C GLU A 12 -73.35 31.96 26.45
N ARG A 13 -74.38 32.77 26.19
CA ARG A 13 -74.35 33.75 25.09
C ARG A 13 -73.20 34.75 25.27
N GLU A 14 -72.93 35.13 26.50
CA GLU A 14 -71.88 36.05 26.90
C GLU A 14 -70.49 35.47 26.59
N ASP A 15 -70.30 34.18 26.87
CA ASP A 15 -69.06 33.46 26.57
C ASP A 15 -68.84 33.30 25.07
N GLN A 16 -69.90 33.04 24.29
CA GLN A 16 -69.85 33.00 22.84
C GLN A 16 -69.44 34.37 22.28
N GLN A 17 -70.03 35.46 22.76
CA GLN A 17 -69.69 36.81 22.33
C GLN A 17 -68.26 37.20 22.72
N HIS A 18 -67.79 36.75 23.87
CA HIS A 18 -66.41 36.98 24.31
C HIS A 18 -65.42 36.22 23.43
N LEU A 19 -65.70 34.95 23.10
CA LEU A 19 -64.90 34.16 22.16
C LEU A 19 -64.88 34.79 20.77
N CYS A 20 -66.02 35.21 20.22
CA CYS A 20 -66.08 35.89 18.93
C CYS A 20 -65.21 37.16 18.90
N ARG A 21 -65.28 37.98 19.96
CA ARG A 21 -64.42 39.17 20.07
C ARG A 21 -62.94 38.81 20.15
N LEU A 22 -62.59 37.75 20.88
CA LEU A 22 -61.21 37.28 20.98
C LEU A 22 -60.69 36.77 19.64
N THR A 23 -61.52 36.07 18.87
CA THR A 23 -61.16 35.60 17.54
C THR A 23 -61.01 36.76 16.56
N GLU A 24 -61.89 37.76 16.61
CA GLU A 24 -61.79 38.97 15.77
C GLU A 24 -60.52 39.76 16.08
N ALA A 25 -60.19 39.93 17.37
CA ALA A 25 -58.94 40.56 17.79
C ALA A 25 -57.72 39.78 17.31
N LYS A 26 -57.74 38.44 17.38
CA LYS A 26 -56.66 37.59 16.88
C LYS A 26 -56.53 37.65 15.35
N LEU A 27 -57.62 37.74 14.62
CA LEU A 27 -57.60 37.90 13.16
C LEU A 27 -57.01 39.26 12.73
N LEU A 28 -57.23 40.32 13.51
CA LEU A 28 -56.60 41.63 13.29
C LEU A 28 -55.10 41.63 13.58
N GLU A 29 -54.63 40.81 14.52
CA GLU A 29 -53.21 40.63 14.83
C GLU A 29 -52.47 39.76 13.81
N LEU A 30 -53.19 38.90 13.07
CA LEU A 30 -52.59 38.03 12.06
C LEU A 30 -52.34 38.84 10.79
N ASP A 31 -51.07 39.18 10.53
CA ASP A 31 -50.64 39.73 9.26
C ASP A 31 -50.69 38.64 8.17
N PRO A 32 -51.52 38.78 7.12
CA PRO A 32 -51.64 37.78 6.06
C PRO A 32 -50.30 37.48 5.37
N GLU A 33 -49.38 38.44 5.34
CA GLU A 33 -48.07 38.28 4.72
C GLU A 33 -47.18 37.29 5.47
N GLN A 34 -47.37 37.16 6.79
CA GLN A 34 -46.59 36.27 7.66
C GLN A 34 -46.97 34.78 7.49
N TYR A 35 -48.09 34.50 6.81
CA TYR A 35 -48.56 33.16 6.45
C TYR A 35 -48.50 32.89 4.94
N THR A 36 -47.74 33.70 4.18
CA THR A 36 -47.31 33.27 2.86
C THR A 36 -46.48 32.01 3.04
N SER A 37 -46.93 30.90 2.45
CA SER A 37 -46.16 29.66 2.39
C SER A 37 -44.75 30.00 1.92
N ASP A 38 -43.72 29.50 2.63
CA ASP A 38 -42.31 29.64 2.25
C ASP A 38 -42.18 29.59 0.72
N PRO A 39 -41.39 30.46 0.08
CA PRO A 39 -41.24 30.43 -1.36
C PRO A 39 -40.84 29.01 -1.76
N GLU A 40 -41.65 28.37 -2.62
CA GLU A 40 -41.35 27.05 -3.15
C GLU A 40 -39.89 27.04 -3.60
N PRO A 41 -39.11 25.99 -3.26
CA PRO A 41 -37.72 25.92 -3.67
C PRO A 41 -37.69 26.13 -5.19
N GLU A 42 -36.87 27.09 -5.63
CA GLU A 42 -36.72 27.52 -7.02
C GLU A 42 -36.99 26.35 -7.97
N ASN A 43 -38.08 26.43 -8.73
CA ASN A 43 -38.48 25.39 -9.67
C ASN A 43 -37.30 25.11 -10.62
N LEU A 44 -36.53 24.06 -10.33
CA LEU A 44 -35.45 23.59 -11.18
C LEU A 44 -36.08 23.25 -12.54
N SER A 45 -35.83 24.10 -13.54
CA SER A 45 -36.32 23.89 -14.90
C SER A 45 -36.10 22.43 -15.33
N VAL A 46 -37.08 21.84 -15.99
CA VAL A 46 -37.03 20.46 -16.50
C VAL A 46 -35.73 20.22 -17.31
N GLU A 47 -35.23 21.25 -17.98
CA GLU A 47 -33.97 21.21 -18.73
C GLU A 47 -32.73 21.02 -17.83
N ASN A 48 -32.70 21.67 -16.67
CA ASN A 48 -31.62 21.52 -15.68
C ASN A 48 -31.63 20.10 -15.08
N LEU A 49 -32.82 19.56 -14.81
CA LEU A 49 -32.97 18.19 -14.32
C LEU A 49 -32.50 17.16 -15.36
N GLN A 50 -32.86 17.35 -16.63
CA GLN A 50 -32.41 16.48 -17.73
C GLN A 50 -30.89 16.54 -17.93
N ARG A 51 -30.29 17.73 -17.79
CA ARG A 51 -28.84 17.90 -17.86
C ARG A 51 -28.15 17.17 -16.71
N LEU A 52 -28.64 17.34 -15.48
CA LEU A 52 -28.09 16.69 -14.30
C LEU A 52 -28.21 15.17 -14.38
N GLN A 53 -29.33 14.66 -14.90
CA GLN A 53 -29.51 13.23 -15.12
C GLN A 53 -28.47 12.67 -16.11
N LYS A 54 -28.24 13.34 -17.24
CA LYS A 54 -27.22 12.92 -18.22
C LYS A 54 -25.81 12.93 -17.62
N GLU A 55 -25.50 13.92 -16.80
CA GLU A 55 -24.21 14.00 -16.10
C GLU A 55 -24.04 12.86 -15.10
N ALA A 56 -25.08 12.56 -14.31
CA ALA A 56 -25.07 11.44 -13.38
C ALA A 56 -24.92 10.09 -14.10
N GLU A 57 -25.64 9.86 -15.20
CA GLU A 57 -25.52 8.65 -16.02
C GLU A 57 -24.10 8.49 -16.58
N LYS A 58 -23.48 9.59 -17.04
CA LYS A 58 -22.09 9.60 -17.51
C LYS A 58 -21.11 9.21 -16.39
N LEU A 59 -21.24 9.83 -15.21
CA LEU A 59 -20.40 9.50 -14.05
C LEU A 59 -20.55 8.04 -13.62
N VAL A 60 -21.77 7.49 -13.64
CA VAL A 60 -22.01 6.09 -13.34
C VAL A 60 -21.36 5.17 -14.37
N ALA A 61 -21.40 5.52 -15.66
CA ALA A 61 -20.73 4.76 -16.70
C ALA A 61 -19.20 4.80 -16.56
N GLU A 62 -18.62 5.96 -16.27
CA GLU A 62 -17.18 6.13 -16.02
C GLU A 62 -16.72 5.33 -14.79
N ASN A 63 -17.47 5.38 -13.68
CA ASN A 63 -17.16 4.59 -12.49
C ASN A 63 -17.22 3.09 -12.76
N LYS A 64 -18.23 2.61 -13.51
CA LYS A 64 -18.31 1.19 -13.89
C LYS A 64 -17.10 0.75 -14.72
N LEU A 65 -16.62 1.59 -15.63
CA LEU A 65 -15.42 1.30 -16.42
C LEU A 65 -14.17 1.24 -15.54
N ALA A 66 -14.04 2.15 -14.57
CA ALA A 66 -12.96 2.13 -13.60
C ALA A 66 -12.98 0.86 -12.73
N ASP A 67 -14.16 0.44 -12.26
CA ASP A 67 -14.32 -0.80 -11.48
C ASP A 67 -13.89 -2.05 -12.28
N VAL A 68 -14.25 -2.11 -13.56
CA VAL A 68 -13.83 -3.22 -14.45
C VAL A 68 -12.32 -3.21 -14.65
N ALA A 69 -11.71 -2.05 -14.90
CA ALA A 69 -10.28 -1.92 -15.07
C ALA A 69 -9.50 -2.33 -13.80
N GLU A 70 -10.00 -1.96 -12.62
CA GLU A 70 -9.41 -2.37 -11.34
C GLU A 70 -9.54 -3.89 -11.13
N LEU A 71 -10.69 -4.48 -11.44
CA LEU A 71 -10.87 -5.94 -11.34
C LEU A 71 -9.95 -6.71 -12.32
N GLU A 72 -9.74 -6.20 -13.52
CA GLU A 72 -8.80 -6.78 -14.49
C GLU A 72 -7.35 -6.66 -14.00
N TYR A 73 -6.98 -5.50 -13.46
CA TYR A 73 -5.68 -5.28 -12.84
C TYR A 73 -5.43 -6.27 -11.70
N GLN A 74 -6.36 -6.40 -10.75
CA GLN A 74 -6.24 -7.32 -9.61
C GLN A 74 -6.09 -8.77 -10.06
N LYS A 75 -6.93 -9.23 -11.01
CA LYS A 75 -6.82 -10.59 -11.56
C LYS A 75 -5.47 -10.86 -12.21
N LEU A 76 -4.95 -9.90 -12.99
CA LEU A 76 -3.67 -10.04 -13.64
C LEU A 76 -2.51 -10.01 -12.63
N LEU A 77 -2.60 -9.17 -11.60
CA LEU A 77 -1.64 -9.14 -10.50
C LEU A 77 -1.58 -10.48 -9.77
N ASP A 78 -2.73 -11.03 -9.38
CA ASP A 78 -2.81 -12.31 -8.69
C ASP A 78 -2.20 -13.44 -9.54
N ASP A 79 -2.51 -13.52 -10.83
CA ASP A 79 -1.92 -14.51 -11.75
C ASP A 79 -0.38 -14.35 -11.83
N LEU A 80 0.12 -13.13 -11.98
CA LEU A 80 1.56 -12.87 -12.05
C LEU A 80 2.27 -13.20 -10.73
N LEU A 81 1.65 -12.93 -9.58
CA LEU A 81 2.18 -13.30 -8.27
C LEU A 81 2.25 -14.82 -8.09
N GLN A 82 1.22 -15.55 -8.54
CA GLN A 82 1.24 -17.02 -8.53
C GLN A 82 2.36 -17.58 -9.43
N ARG A 83 2.56 -17.01 -10.62
CA ARG A 83 3.66 -17.41 -11.51
C ARG A 83 5.02 -17.09 -10.90
N ALA A 84 5.17 -15.93 -10.27
CA ALA A 84 6.41 -15.54 -9.60
C ALA A 84 6.73 -16.52 -8.45
N ALA A 85 5.75 -16.91 -7.65
CA ALA A 85 5.93 -17.87 -6.56
C ALA A 85 6.33 -19.26 -7.05
N ASN A 86 5.78 -19.71 -8.18
CA ASN A 86 6.03 -21.04 -8.74
C ASN A 86 7.23 -21.10 -9.69
N ALA A 87 7.87 -19.96 -9.99
CA ALA A 87 9.00 -19.90 -10.91
C ALA A 87 10.15 -20.79 -10.43
N ALA A 88 10.66 -21.63 -11.32
CA ALA A 88 11.76 -22.55 -11.02
C ALA A 88 13.12 -21.91 -11.30
N LEU A 89 13.16 -20.97 -12.25
CA LEU A 89 14.37 -20.32 -12.72
C LEU A 89 14.36 -18.82 -12.40
N PRO A 90 15.52 -18.22 -12.05
CA PRO A 90 15.63 -16.78 -11.86
C PRO A 90 15.20 -15.97 -13.08
N ALA A 91 15.51 -16.46 -14.29
CA ALA A 91 15.13 -15.84 -15.55
C ALA A 91 13.62 -15.83 -15.77
N GLU A 92 12.92 -16.89 -15.36
CA GLU A 92 11.46 -16.99 -15.48
C GLU A 92 10.77 -15.98 -14.56
N ALA A 93 11.20 -15.87 -13.31
CA ALA A 93 10.69 -14.88 -12.37
C ALA A 93 10.91 -13.44 -12.90
N THR A 94 12.11 -13.15 -13.43
CA THR A 94 12.45 -11.81 -13.94
C THR A 94 11.70 -11.46 -15.22
N ALA A 95 11.39 -12.44 -16.07
CA ALA A 95 10.64 -12.22 -17.31
C ALA A 95 9.22 -11.68 -17.07
N LEU A 96 8.63 -11.96 -15.90
CA LEU A 96 7.28 -11.48 -15.53
C LEU A 96 7.19 -9.94 -15.48
N THR A 97 8.30 -9.26 -15.26
CA THR A 97 8.37 -7.79 -15.32
C THR A 97 7.96 -7.23 -16.69
N GLY A 98 8.08 -8.03 -17.76
CA GLY A 98 7.69 -7.65 -19.11
C GLY A 98 6.19 -7.40 -19.29
N TYR A 99 5.34 -8.07 -18.50
CA TYR A 99 3.87 -7.92 -18.54
C TYR A 99 3.39 -6.64 -17.86
N THR A 100 4.24 -5.99 -17.07
CA THR A 100 3.86 -4.81 -16.27
C THR A 100 4.39 -3.49 -16.84
N LYS A 101 4.74 -3.46 -18.13
CA LYS A 101 5.27 -2.25 -18.79
C LYS A 101 4.29 -1.07 -18.79
N SER A 102 2.99 -1.34 -18.86
CA SER A 102 1.93 -0.32 -18.84
C SER A 102 1.49 0.10 -17.43
N TRP A 103 2.01 -0.55 -16.39
CA TRP A 103 1.59 -0.31 -15.02
C TRP A 103 2.35 0.84 -14.38
N SER A 104 1.70 1.52 -13.44
CA SER A 104 2.35 2.53 -12.60
C SER A 104 3.37 1.89 -11.64
N GLU A 105 4.33 2.68 -11.15
CA GLU A 105 5.35 2.19 -10.21
C GLU A 105 4.73 1.57 -8.93
N ALA A 106 3.66 2.19 -8.41
CA ALA A 106 2.93 1.69 -7.25
C ALA A 106 2.28 0.32 -7.52
N GLN A 107 1.70 0.12 -8.70
CA GLN A 107 1.08 -1.14 -9.11
C GLN A 107 2.12 -2.26 -9.34
N ARG A 108 3.34 -1.91 -9.76
CA ARG A 108 4.42 -2.87 -10.03
C ARG A 108 5.12 -3.36 -8.78
N LYS A 109 5.16 -2.53 -7.74
CA LYS A 109 5.82 -2.81 -6.46
C LYS A 109 5.51 -4.20 -5.88
N PRO A 110 4.26 -4.63 -5.70
CA PRO A 110 3.97 -5.96 -5.14
C PRO A 110 4.57 -7.12 -5.94
N LEU A 111 4.54 -7.03 -7.28
CA LEU A 111 5.14 -8.05 -8.14
C LEU A 111 6.67 -8.05 -8.02
N LEU A 112 7.31 -6.88 -8.01
CA LEU A 112 8.76 -6.76 -7.88
C LEU A 112 9.24 -7.31 -6.53
N ASP A 113 8.54 -7.00 -5.45
CA ASP A 113 8.85 -7.52 -4.11
C ASP A 113 8.74 -9.05 -4.08
N ALA A 114 7.72 -9.62 -4.73
CA ALA A 114 7.57 -11.07 -4.86
C ALA A 114 8.68 -11.72 -5.70
N ILE A 115 9.08 -11.11 -6.82
CA ILE A 115 10.18 -11.57 -7.66
C ILE A 115 11.50 -11.55 -6.88
N HIS A 116 11.82 -10.44 -6.21
CA HIS A 116 13.04 -10.33 -5.41
C HIS A 116 13.08 -11.39 -4.30
N LYS A 117 11.97 -11.60 -3.60
CA LYS A 117 11.86 -12.66 -2.60
C LYS A 117 12.13 -14.04 -3.21
N ARG A 118 11.53 -14.34 -4.36
CA ARG A 118 11.73 -15.63 -5.04
C ARG A 118 13.18 -15.82 -5.49
N LEU A 119 13.81 -14.78 -6.02
CA LEU A 119 15.22 -14.82 -6.42
C LEU A 119 16.11 -15.15 -5.22
N GLN A 120 15.88 -14.52 -4.07
CA GLN A 120 16.60 -14.81 -2.84
C GLN A 120 16.40 -16.27 -2.38
N GLU A 121 15.17 -16.80 -2.49
CA GLU A 121 14.88 -18.20 -2.19
C GLU A 121 15.66 -19.14 -3.12
N LEU A 122 15.64 -18.90 -4.44
CA LEU A 122 16.37 -19.70 -5.42
C LEU A 122 17.88 -19.64 -5.20
N GLU A 123 18.42 -18.46 -4.89
CA GLU A 123 19.83 -18.29 -4.51
C GLU A 123 20.17 -19.08 -3.25
N SER A 124 19.31 -19.06 -2.23
CA SER A 124 19.54 -19.83 -0.99
C SER A 124 19.41 -21.35 -1.19
N MET A 125 18.51 -21.81 -2.06
CA MET A 125 18.38 -23.22 -2.44
C MET A 125 19.59 -23.69 -3.24
N ASN A 126 20.11 -22.86 -4.14
CA ASN A 126 21.32 -23.18 -4.90
C ASN A 126 22.58 -23.09 -4.01
N ALA A 127 22.62 -22.12 -3.08
CA ALA A 127 23.67 -21.98 -2.07
C ALA A 127 23.58 -23.04 -0.95
N GLY A 128 22.50 -23.83 -0.88
CA GLY A 128 22.46 -25.04 -0.04
C GLY A 128 23.32 -26.18 -0.61
N ASN A 129 23.59 -26.16 -1.92
CA ASN A 129 24.47 -27.12 -2.61
C ASN A 129 25.90 -26.59 -2.82
N GLU A 130 26.09 -25.28 -2.75
CA GLU A 130 27.40 -24.65 -2.61
C GLU A 130 27.52 -24.14 -1.18
N GLU A 131 28.00 -25.00 -0.26
CA GLU A 131 28.59 -24.52 0.99
C GLU A 131 29.38 -23.26 0.64
N LYS A 132 28.93 -22.10 1.15
CA LYS A 132 29.60 -20.81 1.00
C LYS A 132 31.09 -21.11 1.12
N PRO A 133 31.89 -21.02 0.04
CA PRO A 133 33.25 -21.49 0.09
C PRO A 133 33.89 -20.79 1.29
N PRO A 134 34.58 -21.52 2.18
CA PRO A 134 35.12 -20.95 3.40
C PRO A 134 35.78 -19.64 3.01
N LEU A 135 35.35 -18.52 3.61
CA LEU A 135 35.86 -17.21 3.25
C LEU A 135 37.39 -17.31 3.25
N ILE A 136 38.05 -17.02 2.13
CA ILE A 136 39.52 -17.18 1.99
C ILE A 136 40.24 -16.57 3.20
N LEU A 137 39.69 -15.49 3.75
CA LEU A 137 40.16 -14.86 4.98
C LEU A 137 40.20 -15.80 6.19
N SER A 138 39.16 -16.61 6.41
CA SER A 138 39.12 -17.64 7.45
C SER A 138 40.09 -18.79 7.17
N GLN A 139 40.31 -19.14 5.90
CA GLN A 139 41.31 -20.15 5.52
C GLN A 139 42.74 -19.64 5.79
N ILE A 140 43.00 -18.35 5.52
CA ILE A 140 44.28 -17.71 5.87
C ILE A 140 44.49 -17.71 7.38
N GLU A 141 43.48 -17.35 8.17
CA GLU A 141 43.58 -17.32 9.64
C GLU A 141 43.81 -18.70 10.25
N THR A 142 43.25 -19.76 9.65
CA THR A 142 43.37 -21.15 10.13
C THR A 142 44.50 -21.95 9.48
N ALA A 143 45.26 -21.34 8.57
CA ALA A 143 46.37 -21.98 7.87
C ALA A 143 47.42 -22.50 8.86
N ALA A 144 47.79 -23.78 8.73
CA ALA A 144 48.74 -24.46 9.60
C ALA A 144 50.21 -24.25 9.18
N ASP A 145 50.48 -24.22 7.86
CA ASP A 145 51.83 -24.23 7.30
C ASP A 145 52.02 -23.17 6.22
N LEU A 146 53.26 -22.68 6.05
CA LEU A 146 53.62 -21.70 5.01
C LEU A 146 53.24 -22.17 3.60
N THR A 147 53.41 -23.47 3.31
CA THR A 147 53.02 -24.08 2.03
C THR A 147 51.52 -23.91 1.71
N THR A 148 50.66 -23.92 2.74
CA THR A 148 49.22 -23.71 2.55
C THR A 148 48.89 -22.24 2.26
N LEU A 149 49.66 -21.30 2.82
CA LEU A 149 49.54 -19.87 2.50
C LEU A 149 49.99 -19.56 1.07
N ASP A 150 51.05 -20.21 0.58
CA ASP A 150 51.52 -20.02 -0.80
C ASP A 150 50.47 -20.43 -1.83
N CYS A 151 49.75 -21.53 -1.58
CA CYS A 151 48.61 -21.94 -2.41
C CYS A 151 47.48 -20.90 -2.39
N LEU A 152 47.15 -20.34 -1.22
CA LEU A 152 46.13 -19.30 -1.07
C LEU A 152 46.53 -17.98 -1.74
N GLU A 153 47.82 -17.65 -1.82
CA GLU A 153 48.33 -16.47 -2.52
C GLU A 153 48.00 -16.50 -4.01
N ILE A 154 48.11 -17.69 -4.63
CA ILE A 154 47.74 -17.90 -6.04
C ILE A 154 46.23 -17.70 -6.22
N GLU A 155 45.42 -18.22 -5.30
CA GLU A 155 43.96 -18.02 -5.33
C GLU A 155 43.54 -16.56 -5.13
N ILE A 156 44.24 -15.81 -4.27
CA ILE A 156 44.02 -14.37 -4.08
C ILE A 156 44.32 -13.60 -5.36
N ALA A 157 45.39 -13.94 -6.08
CA ALA A 157 45.75 -13.29 -7.33
C ALA A 157 44.66 -13.43 -8.41
N GLY A 158 43.86 -14.51 -8.36
CA GLY A 158 42.70 -14.71 -9.22
C GLY A 158 41.41 -13.98 -8.78
N ARG A 159 41.37 -13.37 -7.59
CA ARG A 159 40.19 -12.66 -7.06
C ARG A 159 40.07 -11.23 -7.60
N HIS A 160 38.91 -10.62 -7.36
CA HIS A 160 38.63 -9.23 -7.75
C HIS A 160 39.62 -8.23 -7.12
N VAL A 161 40.14 -7.30 -7.93
CA VAL A 161 41.18 -6.31 -7.56
C VAL A 161 40.86 -5.49 -6.30
N GLY A 162 39.57 -5.22 -6.04
CA GLY A 162 39.15 -4.48 -4.83
C GLY A 162 39.30 -5.26 -3.51
N ILE A 163 39.34 -6.60 -3.56
CA ILE A 163 39.40 -7.46 -2.37
C ILE A 163 40.83 -7.98 -2.14
N GLN A 164 41.66 -8.03 -3.17
CA GLN A 164 43.05 -8.50 -3.10
C GLN A 164 43.88 -7.83 -1.99
N PRO A 165 43.90 -6.48 -1.84
CA PRO A 165 44.75 -5.84 -0.82
C PRO A 165 44.42 -6.26 0.61
N LEU A 166 43.14 -6.51 0.89
CA LEU A 166 42.67 -6.95 2.19
C LEU A 166 43.13 -8.38 2.48
N LEU A 167 43.03 -9.28 1.50
CA LEU A 167 43.44 -10.68 1.63
C LEU A 167 44.97 -10.80 1.70
N THR A 168 45.72 -10.08 0.87
CA THR A 168 47.20 -10.07 0.92
C THR A 168 47.70 -9.55 2.27
N LYS A 169 47.03 -8.55 2.86
CA LYS A 169 47.37 -8.06 4.20
C LYS A 169 47.16 -9.14 5.27
N ALA A 170 46.07 -9.88 5.22
CA ALA A 170 45.81 -10.99 6.12
C ALA A 170 46.84 -12.13 5.93
N LEU A 171 47.20 -12.44 4.69
CA LEU A 171 48.18 -13.46 4.34
C LEU A 171 49.57 -13.13 4.89
N ASN A 172 50.03 -11.89 4.71
CA ASN A 172 51.30 -11.42 5.25
C ASN A 172 51.33 -11.45 6.78
N LYS A 173 50.21 -11.12 7.42
CA LYS A 173 50.07 -11.21 8.88
C LYS A 173 50.23 -12.66 9.35
N ARG A 174 49.55 -13.62 8.71
CA ARG A 174 49.67 -15.04 9.07
C ARG A 174 51.06 -15.61 8.81
N ARG A 175 51.71 -15.23 7.70
CA ARG A 175 53.12 -15.62 7.42
C ARG A 175 54.05 -15.22 8.57
N ALA A 176 53.96 -13.97 9.03
CA ALA A 176 54.76 -13.48 10.14
C ALA A 176 54.50 -14.25 11.46
N GLU A 177 53.24 -14.61 11.73
CA GLU A 177 52.88 -15.42 12.90
C GLU A 177 53.51 -16.84 12.83
N LEU A 178 53.44 -17.51 11.67
CA LEU A 178 54.01 -18.84 11.49
C LEU A 178 55.55 -18.83 11.56
N GLU A 179 56.20 -17.81 11.02
CA GLU A 179 57.65 -17.63 11.13
C GLU A 179 58.09 -17.44 12.59
N SER A 180 57.33 -16.68 13.38
CA SER A 180 57.60 -16.48 14.81
C SER A 180 57.45 -17.78 15.62
N GLN A 181 56.43 -18.58 15.32
CA GLN A 181 56.17 -19.86 15.99
C GLN A 181 57.22 -20.92 15.63
N GLY A 182 57.70 -20.93 14.37
CA GLY A 182 58.78 -21.79 13.93
C GLY A 182 60.12 -21.46 14.61
N SER A 183 60.35 -20.18 14.93
CA SER A 183 61.55 -19.73 15.64
C SER A 183 61.55 -20.10 17.13
N GLU A 184 60.38 -20.12 17.79
CA GLU A 184 60.25 -20.50 19.20
C GLU A 184 60.40 -22.01 19.43
N MET A 185 59.97 -22.84 18.48
CA MET A 185 60.12 -24.31 18.56
C MET A 185 61.55 -24.81 18.28
N ALA A 186 62.42 -23.94 17.74
CA ALA A 186 63.80 -24.27 17.37
C ALA A 186 64.86 -23.75 18.37
N SER A 187 64.45 -23.08 19.45
CA SER A 187 65.32 -22.57 20.53
C SER A 187 65.13 -23.35 21.83
#